data_AF-A0A517XV32-F1
#
_entry.id   AF-A0A517XV32-F1
#
_cell.length_a   1.000
_cell.length_b   1.000
_cell.length_c   1.000
_cell.angle_alpha   90.00
_cell.angle_beta   90.00
_cell.angle_gamma   90.00
#
_symmetry.space_group_name_H-M   'P 1'
#
loop_
_entity.id
_entity.type
_entity.pdbx_description
1 polymer ?
#
loop_
_entity_poly.entity_id
_entity_poly.type
_entity_poly.pdbx_seq_one_letter_code
_entity_poly.pdbx_strand_id
1 'polypeptide(L)'
;MDATNNDPAAGAGFPAGVRQMLLAAMGGDLSTLPGLRQFLKENERVWREVGDLGLKAERSWIGLAAGHDLVVREALDLELRRLTAALAGDGAPLIEQLLARQAGLAWLESQYFAARAAQTGLQDLPDTHRRFLLDRADRAQAKFAAALKQLALCRRLLTPLPRPAPATPVSKPAAPVRTKGRRRAAPTRAARLVHG
;
A
#
# COMPACT_ATOMS: atom_id res chain seq x y z
N MET A 1 -4.39 -15.67 28.65
CA MET A 1 -2.96 -15.32 28.74
C MET A 1 -2.19 -16.51 28.21
N ASP A 2 -2.11 -16.63 26.87
CA ASP A 2 -1.38 -17.74 26.22
C ASP A 2 -0.20 -17.15 25.46
N ALA A 3 0.91 -17.04 26.19
CA ALA A 3 2.22 -16.75 25.64
C ALA A 3 2.85 -18.06 25.19
N THR A 4 2.39 -18.63 24.09
CA THR A 4 3.08 -19.76 23.47
C THR A 4 3.17 -19.60 21.97
N ASN A 5 4.41 -19.71 21.51
CA ASN A 5 4.84 -20.03 20.16
C ASN A 5 5.01 -18.87 19.18
N ASN A 6 5.95 -18.00 19.51
CA ASN A 6 6.87 -17.49 18.50
C ASN A 6 8.25 -17.37 19.15
N ASP A 7 8.91 -18.52 19.35
CA ASP A 7 10.31 -18.55 19.78
C ASP A 7 11.18 -18.39 18.52
N PRO A 8 11.75 -17.19 18.25
CA PRO A 8 12.62 -17.00 17.09
C PRO A 8 13.96 -17.76 17.22
N ALA A 9 14.18 -18.49 18.34
CA ALA A 9 15.41 -19.20 18.62
C ALA A 9 15.53 -20.61 18.01
N ALA A 10 14.49 -21.11 17.32
CA ALA A 10 14.45 -22.52 16.90
C ALA A 10 15.22 -22.85 15.60
N GLY A 11 15.81 -21.87 14.92
CA GLY A 11 16.56 -22.11 13.67
C GLY A 11 17.82 -21.26 13.58
N ALA A 12 18.98 -21.92 13.52
CA ALA A 12 20.35 -21.40 13.60
C ALA A 12 20.85 -21.19 15.05
N GLY A 13 21.88 -21.96 15.42
CA GLY A 13 22.48 -21.93 16.76
C GLY A 13 22.96 -20.53 17.11
N PHE A 14 22.26 -19.89 18.04
CA PHE A 14 22.69 -18.62 18.61
C PHE A 14 24.05 -18.81 19.28
N PRO A 15 25.01 -17.88 19.09
CA PRO A 15 26.26 -17.90 19.84
C PRO A 15 25.98 -18.03 21.35
N ALA A 16 26.73 -18.88 22.03
CA ALA A 16 26.61 -19.04 23.47
C ALA A 16 26.72 -17.66 24.14
N GLY A 17 25.69 -17.27 24.91
CA GLY A 17 25.60 -15.95 25.57
C GLY A 17 24.60 -14.96 24.97
N VAL A 18 24.14 -15.13 23.71
CA VAL A 18 23.16 -14.19 23.12
C VAL A 18 21.81 -14.24 23.83
N ARG A 19 21.34 -15.42 24.22
CA ARG A 19 20.09 -15.56 24.98
C ARG A 19 20.14 -14.83 26.32
N GLN A 20 21.25 -14.97 27.05
CA GLN A 20 21.44 -14.27 28.33
C GLN A 20 21.55 -12.76 28.13
N MET A 21 22.29 -12.31 27.11
CA MET A 21 22.39 -10.90 26.75
C MET A 21 21.02 -10.31 26.38
N LEU A 22 20.19 -11.03 25.62
CA LEU A 22 18.82 -10.62 25.29
C LEU A 22 17.93 -10.53 26.52
N LEU A 23 17.96 -11.54 27.41
CA LEU A 23 17.17 -11.54 28.64
C LEU A 23 17.58 -10.39 29.57
N ALA A 24 18.88 -10.12 29.71
CA ALA A 24 19.39 -9.00 30.50
C ALA A 24 19.00 -7.64 29.88
N ALA A 25 19.11 -7.50 28.55
CA ALA A 25 18.63 -6.30 27.84
C ALA A 25 17.12 -6.07 28.01
N MET A 26 16.30 -7.14 27.96
CA MET A 26 14.86 -7.08 28.21
C MET A 26 14.52 -6.68 29.66
N GLY A 27 15.39 -7.03 30.60
CA GLY A 27 15.32 -6.59 32.00
C GLY A 27 15.80 -5.15 32.25
N GLY A 28 16.30 -4.45 31.21
CA GLY A 28 16.77 -3.07 31.29
C GLY A 28 18.26 -2.90 31.60
N ASP A 29 19.06 -3.97 31.54
CA ASP A 29 20.51 -3.88 31.75
C ASP A 29 21.22 -3.21 30.55
N LEU A 30 21.55 -1.93 30.73
CA LEU A 30 22.21 -1.10 29.72
C LEU A 30 23.64 -1.56 29.39
N SER A 31 24.29 -2.33 30.26
CA SER A 31 25.67 -2.82 30.03
C SER A 31 25.74 -3.77 28.83
N THR A 32 24.62 -4.39 28.46
CA THR A 32 24.49 -5.32 27.33
C THR A 32 24.39 -4.63 25.96
N LEU A 33 24.13 -3.33 25.90
CA LEU A 33 23.85 -2.61 24.64
C LEU A 33 24.97 -2.66 23.60
N PRO A 34 26.27 -2.58 23.95
CA PRO A 34 27.35 -2.71 22.97
C PRO A 34 27.34 -4.08 22.27
N GLY A 35 27.20 -5.16 23.04
CA GLY A 35 27.12 -6.52 22.51
C GLY A 35 25.85 -6.74 21.69
N LEU A 36 24.71 -6.24 22.17
CA LEU A 36 23.44 -6.31 21.43
C LEU A 36 23.53 -5.57 20.10
N ARG A 37 24.14 -4.38 20.08
CA ARG A 37 24.32 -3.60 18.85
C ARG A 37 25.21 -4.33 17.84
N GLN A 38 26.29 -4.96 18.29
CA GLN A 38 27.16 -5.76 17.43
C GLN A 38 26.39 -6.96 16.86
N PHE A 39 25.68 -7.70 17.72
CA PHE A 39 24.84 -8.82 17.31
C PHE A 39 23.80 -8.41 16.26
N LEU A 40 23.08 -7.30 16.47
CA LEU A 40 22.09 -6.80 15.50
C LEU A 40 22.75 -6.38 14.18
N LYS A 41 23.93 -5.74 14.20
CA LYS A 41 24.65 -5.40 12.97
C LYS A 41 25.03 -6.63 12.14
N GLU A 42 25.46 -7.69 12.80
CA GLU A 42 25.84 -8.97 12.16
C GLU A 42 24.62 -9.77 11.70
N ASN A 43 23.46 -9.55 12.32
CA ASN A 43 22.23 -10.29 12.06
C ASN A 43 21.13 -9.35 11.53
N GLU A 44 21.32 -8.87 10.30
CA GLU A 44 20.44 -7.85 9.72
C GLU A 44 18.96 -8.24 9.71
N ARG A 45 18.69 -9.51 9.40
CA ARG A 45 17.33 -10.07 9.41
C ARG A 45 16.64 -9.87 10.77
N VAL A 46 17.36 -10.07 11.86
CA VAL A 46 16.79 -10.01 13.22
C VAL A 46 16.34 -8.59 13.57
N TRP A 47 17.20 -7.57 13.36
CA TRP A 47 16.79 -6.21 13.69
C TRP A 47 15.74 -5.66 12.73
N ARG A 48 15.74 -6.08 11.46
CA ARG A 48 14.66 -5.71 10.52
C ARG A 48 13.33 -6.29 10.97
N GLU A 49 13.27 -7.58 11.31
CA GLU A 49 12.03 -8.22 11.77
C GLU A 49 11.56 -7.68 13.13
N VAL A 50 12.47 -7.50 14.09
CA VAL A 50 12.13 -6.99 15.43
C VAL A 50 11.81 -5.49 15.40
N GLY A 51 12.47 -4.73 14.54
CA GLY A 51 12.30 -3.29 14.38
C GLY A 51 11.13 -2.89 13.48
N ASP A 52 10.56 -3.82 12.70
CA ASP A 52 9.40 -3.55 11.85
C ASP A 52 8.12 -3.41 12.69
N LEU A 53 7.89 -2.17 13.16
CA LEU A 53 6.69 -1.79 13.88
C LEU A 53 5.43 -1.90 13.02
N GLY A 54 5.54 -1.77 11.69
CA GLY A 54 4.43 -1.98 10.77
C GLY A 54 3.96 -3.43 10.82
N LEU A 55 4.89 -4.38 10.79
CA LEU A 55 4.60 -5.82 10.89
C LEU A 55 4.04 -6.21 12.24
N LYS A 56 4.52 -5.58 13.31
CA LYS A 56 3.96 -5.79 14.64
C LYS A 56 2.52 -5.26 14.75
N ALA A 57 2.26 -4.07 14.21
CA ALA A 57 0.90 -3.52 14.18
C ALA A 57 -0.05 -4.41 13.36
N GLU A 58 0.41 -4.88 12.22
CA GLU A 58 -0.31 -5.82 11.34
C GLU A 58 -0.70 -7.10 12.07
N ARG A 59 0.28 -7.79 12.65
CA ARG A 59 0.05 -9.02 13.43
C ARG A 59 -0.87 -8.78 14.62
N SER A 60 -0.78 -7.63 15.26
CA SER A 60 -1.64 -7.27 16.39
C SER A 60 -3.09 -7.07 15.97
N TRP A 61 -3.33 -6.37 14.85
CA TRP A 61 -4.68 -6.19 14.31
C TRP A 61 -5.29 -7.48 13.81
N ILE A 62 -4.51 -8.32 13.10
CA ILE A 62 -4.97 -9.65 12.67
C ILE A 62 -5.31 -10.50 13.89
N GLY A 63 -4.45 -10.53 14.91
CA GLY A 63 -4.72 -11.27 16.15
C GLY A 63 -5.96 -10.77 16.89
N LEU A 64 -6.16 -9.45 16.94
CA LEU A 64 -7.36 -8.85 17.54
C LEU A 64 -8.64 -9.22 16.78
N ALA A 65 -8.58 -9.22 15.44
CA ALA A 65 -9.74 -9.52 14.59
C ALA A 65 -10.08 -11.01 14.57
N ALA A 66 -9.08 -11.89 14.48
CA ALA A 66 -9.27 -13.34 14.42
C ALA A 66 -9.53 -13.98 15.78
N GLY A 67 -9.07 -13.38 16.88
CA GLY A 67 -9.09 -14.00 18.20
C GLY A 67 -8.30 -15.31 18.19
N HIS A 68 -8.97 -16.42 18.52
CA HIS A 68 -8.37 -17.76 18.56
C HIS A 68 -8.58 -18.56 17.26
N ASP A 69 -9.31 -18.03 16.28
CA ASP A 69 -9.61 -18.71 15.03
C ASP A 69 -8.40 -18.63 14.08
N LEU A 70 -7.69 -19.75 13.93
CA LEU A 70 -6.51 -19.85 13.07
C LEU A 70 -6.84 -19.74 11.58
N VAL A 71 -8.04 -20.17 11.16
CA VAL A 71 -8.48 -20.07 9.76
C VAL A 71 -8.73 -18.62 9.41
N VAL A 72 -9.44 -17.88 10.27
CA VAL A 72 -9.66 -16.44 10.10
C VAL A 72 -8.34 -15.68 10.14
N ARG A 73 -7.43 -16.05 11.04
CA ARG A 73 -6.09 -15.44 11.13
C ARG A 73 -5.32 -15.56 9.82
N GLU A 74 -5.24 -16.76 9.26
CA GLU A 74 -4.53 -16.99 8.00
C GLU A 74 -5.23 -16.29 6.82
N ALA A 75 -6.56 -16.33 6.77
CA ALA A 75 -7.34 -15.66 5.74
C ALA A 75 -7.13 -14.13 5.75
N LEU A 76 -7.09 -13.51 6.94
CA LEU A 76 -6.82 -12.08 7.09
C LEU A 76 -5.39 -11.71 6.69
N ASP A 77 -4.41 -12.55 7.02
CA ASP A 77 -3.01 -12.35 6.59
C ASP A 77 -2.88 -12.40 5.06
N LEU A 78 -3.47 -13.42 4.42
CA LEU A 78 -3.48 -13.56 2.97
C LEU A 78 -4.21 -12.40 2.29
N GLU A 79 -5.37 -12.00 2.81
CA GLU A 79 -6.15 -10.90 2.24
C GLU A 79 -5.41 -9.57 2.36
N LEU A 80 -4.75 -9.32 3.49
CA LEU A 80 -3.98 -8.10 3.67
C LEU A 80 -2.75 -8.06 2.76
N ARG A 81 -2.04 -9.18 2.59
CA ARG A 81 -0.94 -9.30 1.61
C ARG A 81 -1.44 -9.06 0.19
N ARG A 82 -2.57 -9.66 -0.19
CA ARG A 82 -3.19 -9.48 -1.51
C ARG A 82 -3.57 -8.02 -1.75
N LEU A 83 -4.24 -7.39 -0.79
CA LEU A 83 -4.67 -5.99 -0.87
C LEU A 83 -3.47 -5.04 -0.96
N THR A 84 -2.48 -5.20 -0.09
CA THR A 84 -1.30 -4.33 -0.07
C THR A 84 -0.45 -4.48 -1.33
N ALA A 85 -0.29 -5.70 -1.84
CA ALA A 85 0.39 -5.94 -3.12
C ALA A 85 -0.37 -5.29 -4.30
N ALA A 86 -1.69 -5.49 -4.37
CA ALA A 86 -2.52 -4.88 -5.41
C ALA A 86 -2.51 -3.34 -5.33
N LEU A 87 -2.51 -2.78 -4.12
CA LEU A 87 -2.42 -1.34 -3.92
C LEU A 87 -1.04 -0.79 -4.30
N ALA A 88 0.06 -1.48 -3.98
CA ALA A 88 1.40 -1.03 -4.36
C ALA A 88 1.64 -1.13 -5.87
N GLY A 89 1.23 -2.23 -6.49
CA GLY A 89 1.58 -2.56 -7.87
C GLY A 89 2.99 -3.12 -8.03
N ASP A 90 3.26 -3.71 -9.19
CA ASP A 90 4.55 -4.36 -9.46
C ASP A 90 5.68 -3.33 -9.55
N GLY A 91 6.81 -3.61 -8.90
CA GLY A 91 8.00 -2.75 -8.93
C GLY A 91 7.82 -1.38 -8.26
N ALA A 92 6.79 -1.22 -7.42
CA ALA A 92 6.50 0.02 -6.73
C ALA A 92 7.69 0.51 -5.89
N PRO A 93 8.04 1.81 -5.91
CA PRO A 93 9.05 2.39 -5.04
C PRO A 93 8.73 2.18 -3.55
N LEU A 94 9.75 2.19 -2.69
CA LEU A 94 9.59 1.94 -1.25
C LEU A 94 8.49 2.79 -0.60
N ILE A 95 8.39 4.07 -0.97
CA ILE A 95 7.36 4.97 -0.44
C ILE A 95 5.94 4.53 -0.79
N GLU A 96 5.73 4.00 -2.01
CA GLU A 96 4.43 3.46 -2.42
C GLU A 96 4.10 2.16 -1.67
N GLN A 97 5.10 1.30 -1.43
CA GLN A 97 4.93 0.09 -0.62
C GLN A 97 4.53 0.43 0.82
N LEU A 98 5.17 1.44 1.43
CA LEU A 98 4.85 1.89 2.78
C LEU A 98 3.44 2.49 2.85
N LEU A 99 3.04 3.33 1.89
CA LEU A 99 1.69 3.89 1.80
C LEU A 99 0.63 2.82 1.54
N ALA A 100 0.92 1.83 0.69
CA ALA A 100 0.05 0.69 0.44
C ALA A 100 -0.16 -0.15 1.71
N ARG A 101 0.92 -0.43 2.46
CA ARG A 101 0.83 -1.10 3.77
C ARG A 101 -0.02 -0.31 4.76
N GLN A 102 0.20 1.00 4.86
CA GLN A 102 -0.59 1.86 5.73
C GLN A 102 -2.08 1.86 5.32
N ALA A 103 -2.37 1.90 4.03
CA ALA A 103 -3.74 1.78 3.52
C ALA A 103 -4.35 0.42 3.89
N GLY A 104 -3.61 -0.69 3.73
CA GLY A 104 -4.06 -2.02 4.13
C GLY A 104 -4.39 -2.11 5.63
N LEU A 105 -3.53 -1.57 6.50
CA LEU A 105 -3.79 -1.54 7.95
C LEU A 105 -5.03 -0.72 8.31
N ALA A 106 -5.19 0.46 7.68
CA ALA A 106 -6.35 1.30 7.91
C ALA A 106 -7.66 0.65 7.42
N TRP A 107 -7.60 -0.09 6.31
CA TRP A 107 -8.70 -0.91 5.83
C TRP A 107 -9.04 -2.01 6.84
N LEU A 108 -8.06 -2.75 7.36
CA LEU A 108 -8.32 -3.78 8.37
C LEU A 108 -8.95 -3.19 9.64
N GLU A 109 -8.45 -2.05 10.12
CA GLU A 109 -9.02 -1.32 11.27
C GLU A 109 -10.49 -0.93 10.99
N SER A 110 -10.80 -0.41 9.79
CA SER A 110 -12.17 0.03 9.46
C SER A 110 -13.13 -1.14 9.34
N GLN A 111 -12.73 -2.23 8.67
CA GLN A 111 -13.54 -3.44 8.56
C GLN A 111 -13.79 -4.09 9.92
N TYR A 112 -12.79 -4.11 10.80
CA TYR A 112 -12.93 -4.65 12.16
C TYR A 112 -13.99 -3.88 12.96
N PHE A 113 -13.88 -2.55 13.03
CA PHE A 113 -14.84 -1.75 13.83
C PHE A 113 -16.24 -1.75 13.21
N ALA A 114 -16.36 -1.74 11.88
CA ALA A 114 -17.65 -1.87 11.21
C ALA A 114 -18.31 -3.23 11.54
N ALA A 115 -17.56 -4.33 11.47
CA ALA A 115 -18.06 -5.66 11.81
C ALA A 115 -18.44 -5.76 13.29
N ARG A 116 -17.63 -5.22 14.21
CA ARG A 116 -17.93 -5.18 15.65
C ARG A 116 -19.19 -4.38 15.96
N ALA A 117 -19.37 -3.22 15.33
CA ALA A 117 -20.58 -2.41 15.46
C ALA A 117 -21.84 -3.19 15.02
N ALA A 118 -21.74 -3.92 13.90
CA ALA A 118 -22.84 -4.75 13.40
C ALA A 118 -23.14 -5.96 14.30
N GLN A 119 -22.11 -6.68 14.76
CA GLN A 119 -22.27 -7.90 15.57
C GLN A 119 -22.80 -7.64 16.97
N THR A 120 -22.40 -6.53 17.59
CA THR A 120 -22.76 -6.25 18.99
C THR A 120 -24.21 -5.78 19.14
N GLY A 121 -24.89 -5.42 18.03
CA GLY A 121 -26.24 -4.86 18.09
C GLY A 121 -26.24 -3.51 18.80
N LEU A 122 -26.02 -2.42 18.06
CA LEU A 122 -25.82 -1.07 18.64
C LEU A 122 -26.94 -0.61 19.58
N GLN A 123 -28.15 -1.18 19.47
CA GLN A 123 -29.31 -0.82 20.30
C GLN A 123 -29.16 -1.25 21.77
N ASP A 124 -28.40 -2.31 22.04
CA ASP A 124 -28.28 -2.90 23.39
C ASP A 124 -27.05 -2.38 24.16
N LEU A 125 -26.24 -1.53 23.53
CA LEU A 125 -25.04 -0.98 24.12
C LEU A 125 -25.30 0.34 24.86
N PRO A 126 -24.59 0.59 25.98
CA PRO A 126 -24.53 1.93 26.57
C PRO A 126 -24.08 2.97 25.52
N ASP A 127 -24.67 4.16 25.56
CA ASP A 127 -24.42 5.22 24.58
C ASP A 127 -22.92 5.55 24.40
N THR A 128 -22.15 5.49 25.49
CA THR A 128 -20.70 5.72 25.47
C THR A 128 -19.96 4.68 24.63
N HIS A 129 -20.33 3.41 24.76
CA HIS A 129 -19.73 2.30 24.00
C HIS A 129 -20.13 2.36 22.53
N ARG A 130 -21.40 2.65 22.27
CA ARG A 130 -21.94 2.84 20.92
C ARG A 130 -21.19 3.96 20.18
N ARG A 131 -21.07 5.13 20.79
CA ARG A 131 -20.32 6.27 20.23
C ARG A 131 -18.85 5.91 20.00
N PHE A 132 -18.21 5.26 20.98
CA PHE A 132 -16.82 4.85 20.84
C PHE A 132 -16.58 3.96 19.60
N LEU A 133 -17.44 2.95 19.37
CA LEU A 133 -17.33 2.06 18.22
C LEU A 133 -17.55 2.79 16.88
N LEU A 134 -18.58 3.64 16.81
CA LEU A 134 -18.89 4.42 15.62
C LEU A 134 -17.77 5.42 15.30
N ASP A 135 -17.32 6.18 16.29
CA ASP A 135 -16.21 7.14 16.13
C ASP A 135 -14.92 6.43 15.69
N ARG A 136 -14.68 5.21 16.19
CA ARG A 136 -13.51 4.42 15.78
C ARG A 136 -13.63 3.92 14.34
N ALA A 137 -14.80 3.44 13.93
CA ALA A 137 -15.05 3.04 12.56
C ALA A 137 -14.87 4.23 11.60
N ASP A 138 -15.44 5.38 11.92
CA ASP A 138 -15.34 6.59 11.08
C ASP A 138 -13.91 7.09 10.96
N ARG A 139 -13.17 7.14 12.08
CA ARG A 139 -11.76 7.53 12.06
C ARG A 139 -10.90 6.56 11.27
N ALA A 140 -11.14 5.26 11.40
CA ALA A 140 -10.41 4.24 10.63
C ALA A 140 -10.68 4.38 9.12
N GLN A 141 -11.94 4.58 8.75
CA GLN A 141 -12.33 4.82 7.36
C GLN A 141 -11.72 6.12 6.81
N ALA A 142 -11.69 7.18 7.60
CA ALA A 142 -11.04 8.44 7.23
C ALA A 142 -9.53 8.26 7.01
N LYS A 143 -8.84 7.50 7.87
CA LYS A 143 -7.42 7.15 7.68
C LYS A 143 -7.22 6.36 6.39
N PHE A 144 -8.08 5.39 6.09
CA PHE A 144 -7.99 4.59 4.88
C PHE A 144 -8.13 5.46 3.63
N ALA A 145 -9.16 6.30 3.57
CA ALA A 145 -9.36 7.24 2.47
C ALA A 145 -8.18 8.23 2.32
N ALA A 146 -7.61 8.70 3.44
CA ALA A 146 -6.44 9.57 3.42
C ALA A 146 -5.20 8.85 2.86
N ALA A 147 -4.94 7.61 3.26
CA ALA A 147 -3.82 6.82 2.75
C ALA A 147 -3.95 6.55 1.24
N LEU A 148 -5.15 6.23 0.75
CA LEU A 148 -5.40 6.08 -0.69
C LEU A 148 -5.15 7.37 -1.46
N LYS A 149 -5.58 8.52 -0.92
CA LYS A 149 -5.30 9.83 -1.53
C LYS A 149 -3.81 10.13 -1.57
N GLN A 150 -3.08 9.83 -0.50
CA GLN A 150 -1.63 10.01 -0.43
C GLN A 150 -0.90 9.11 -1.44
N LEU A 151 -1.32 7.86 -1.59
CA LEU A 151 -0.77 6.94 -2.59
C LEU A 151 -1.01 7.45 -4.02
N ALA A 152 -2.24 7.89 -4.33
CA ALA A 152 -2.56 8.48 -5.62
C ALA A 152 -1.75 9.75 -5.91
N LEU A 153 -1.58 10.62 -4.90
CA LEU A 153 -0.76 11.82 -5.02
C LEU A 153 0.72 11.48 -5.22
N CYS A 154 1.25 10.50 -4.48
CA CYS A 154 2.62 10.01 -4.63
C CYS A 154 2.87 9.55 -6.07
N ARG A 155 1.99 8.71 -6.63
CA ARG A 155 2.05 8.26 -8.02
C ARG A 155 2.00 9.40 -9.03
N ARG A 156 1.15 10.38 -8.79
CA ARG A 156 1.06 11.57 -9.66
C ARG A 156 2.36 12.38 -9.65
N LEU A 157 3.06 12.44 -8.52
CA LEU A 157 4.33 13.16 -8.39
C LEU A 157 5.52 12.36 -8.91
N LEU A 158 5.48 11.04 -8.83
CA LEU A 158 6.55 10.15 -9.28
C LEU A 158 6.48 9.80 -10.77
N THR A 159 5.29 9.87 -11.38
CA THR A 159 5.14 9.69 -12.84
C THR A 159 5.91 10.79 -13.56
N PRO A 160 6.95 10.47 -14.35
CA PRO A 160 7.67 11.47 -15.14
C PRO A 160 6.70 12.13 -16.13
N LEU A 161 6.69 13.47 -16.20
CA LEU A 161 5.94 14.15 -17.24
C LEU A 161 6.40 13.65 -18.62
N PRO A 162 5.48 13.38 -19.57
CA PRO A 162 5.85 13.12 -20.94
C PRO A 162 6.76 14.25 -21.41
N ARG A 163 8.01 13.94 -21.80
CA ARG A 163 8.85 14.95 -22.44
C ARG A 163 8.12 15.43 -23.68
N PRO A 164 7.98 16.75 -23.90
CA PRO A 164 7.48 17.24 -25.17
C PRO A 164 8.36 16.62 -26.26
N ALA A 165 7.72 16.01 -27.26
CA ALA A 165 8.42 15.43 -28.40
C ALA A 165 9.39 16.49 -28.96
N PRO A 166 10.60 16.11 -29.38
CA PRO A 166 11.51 17.05 -30.01
C PRO A 166 10.75 17.73 -31.14
N ALA A 167 10.66 19.06 -31.08
CA ALA A 167 9.98 19.84 -32.09
C ALA A 167 10.55 19.40 -33.45
N THR A 168 9.73 18.72 -34.25
CA THR A 168 10.10 18.38 -35.62
C THR A 168 10.51 19.70 -36.27
N PRO A 169 11.73 19.81 -36.82
CA PRO A 169 12.12 21.02 -37.52
C PRO A 169 11.09 21.24 -38.62
N VAL A 170 10.34 22.34 -38.51
CA VAL A 170 9.36 22.75 -39.51
C VAL A 170 10.15 22.87 -40.81
N SER A 171 9.99 21.90 -41.71
CA SER A 171 10.54 21.98 -43.04
C SER A 171 9.98 23.26 -43.66
N LYS A 172 10.90 24.20 -43.96
CA LYS A 172 10.64 25.40 -44.75
C LYS A 172 9.73 25.00 -45.94
N PRO A 173 8.58 25.66 -46.14
CA PRO A 173 7.71 25.32 -47.26
C PRO A 173 8.50 25.48 -48.57
N ALA A 174 8.59 24.38 -49.32
CA ALA A 174 9.20 24.36 -50.63
C ALA A 174 8.45 25.31 -51.56
N ALA A 175 9.21 26.10 -52.32
CA ALA A 175 8.68 27.07 -53.28
C ALA A 175 7.70 26.40 -54.27
N PRO A 176 6.63 27.10 -54.70
CA PRO A 176 5.65 26.55 -55.60
C PRO A 176 6.26 26.25 -56.96
N VAL A 177 6.20 24.97 -57.37
CA VAL A 177 6.55 24.50 -58.71
C VAL A 177 5.53 25.07 -59.70
N ARG A 178 5.97 25.94 -60.60
CA ARG A 178 5.19 26.39 -61.77
C ARG A 178 4.99 25.21 -62.73
N THR A 179 3.82 24.59 -62.69
CA THR A 179 3.38 23.70 -63.77
C THR A 179 2.87 24.53 -64.95
N LYS A 180 3.62 24.46 -66.06
CA LYS A 180 3.20 24.97 -67.37
C LYS A 180 2.01 24.16 -67.89
N GLY A 181 1.09 24.87 -68.53
CA GLY A 181 -0.27 24.42 -68.79
C GLY A 181 -0.44 23.26 -69.78
N ARG A 182 -1.65 22.73 -69.77
CA ARG A 182 -2.24 22.07 -70.94
C ARG A 182 -3.72 22.41 -71.02
N ARG A 183 -4.12 22.77 -72.24
CA ARG A 183 -5.40 23.32 -72.67
C ARG A 183 -6.54 22.28 -72.62
N ARG A 184 -7.72 22.79 -72.27
CA ARG A 184 -9.08 22.53 -72.80
C ARG A 184 -9.47 21.09 -73.19
N ALA A 185 -10.56 20.61 -72.59
CA ALA A 185 -11.85 20.48 -73.28
C ALA A 185 -12.99 20.28 -72.25
N ALA A 186 -14.10 20.98 -72.47
CA ALA A 186 -15.43 20.70 -71.92
C ALA A 186 -16.33 20.36 -73.13
N PRO A 187 -17.66 20.15 -73.01
CA PRO A 187 -18.51 19.79 -71.86
C PRO A 187 -19.43 18.59 -72.19
N THR A 188 -20.11 17.97 -71.22
CA THR A 188 -21.54 17.61 -71.40
C THR A 188 -22.27 17.40 -70.07
N ARG A 189 -23.56 17.71 -70.14
CA ARG A 189 -24.60 18.06 -69.16
C ARG A 189 -25.52 16.87 -68.85
N ALA A 190 -26.01 16.76 -67.61
CA ALA A 190 -27.38 16.33 -67.22
C ALA A 190 -27.45 16.28 -65.66
N ALA A 191 -28.22 17.15 -65.01
CA ALA A 191 -29.61 16.92 -64.52
C ALA A 191 -29.66 15.91 -63.34
N ARG A 192 -30.39 16.06 -62.22
CA ARG A 192 -31.60 16.84 -61.89
C ARG A 192 -31.88 16.67 -60.36
N LEU A 193 -32.49 17.68 -59.74
CA LEU A 193 -33.51 17.71 -58.64
C LEU A 193 -33.21 16.99 -57.30
N VAL A 194 -33.18 17.63 -56.13
CA VAL A 194 -34.17 18.48 -55.39
C VAL A 194 -35.27 17.67 -54.66
N HIS A 195 -35.15 17.76 -53.33
CA HIS A 195 -36.14 17.84 -52.23
C HIS A 195 -37.26 16.81 -52.05
N GLY A 196 -37.46 16.53 -50.76
CA GLY A 196 -38.58 15.88 -50.10
C GLY A 196 -38.21 15.65 -48.65
#